data_AF-A0A928P8P0-F1
#
_entry.id   AF-A0A928P8P0-F1
#
_cell.length_a   1.000
_cell.length_b   1.000
_cell.length_c   1.000
_cell.angle_alpha   90.00
_cell.angle_beta   90.00
_cell.angle_gamma   90.00
#
_symmetry.space_group_name_H-M   'P 1'
#
loop_
_entity.id
_entity.type
_entity.pdbx_description
1 polymer ?
#
loop_
_entity_poly.entity_id
_entity_poly.type
_entity_poly.pdbx_seq_one_letter_code
_entity_poly.pdbx_strand_id
1 'polypeptide(L)'
;MKNQSKINFLPIGLSLIFLFNPNIAVIDLFPDFLGYIFLSLAIVKLADINESVAEAASIFNKMILVDAAKLFAIVWIFWISPPSEENSAVLLWSFIFGVLEMVFIIPAFIKLYKGFAELGYFHDNYSILGARNRKNSKISRRNYTEKIRSFTIFFIVVKATLSFLPELITISFSEYLESHGNGILYVLRMFSFIPVFIVGLIWIIKIIVYFGRITKDTKLINSLSAAYREKVLPQKGIFIKRNVKISFVILLVAVVLSFDFRVQNINIFPDILSALLLLVFFLFIRRKTKINLIVPIILSVFGVISGLVSMIFEIRFFEEYTWDSIYRTVPAMNAYTLMCITSITNCLVFAAIFVFVLRALNSTVTEHTGIIASNSSVNEAARKSINKSIHAELRRTLIIDACVMLVYTATDILYVLLAKNFGAMMLINVIGAAAFFAMLIKTYFDLYEAVISRYALE
;
A
#
# COMPACT_ATOMS: atom_id res chain seq x y z
N MET A 1 7.63 -6.42 -27.04
CA MET A 1 7.70 -7.65 -26.20
C MET A 1 9.10 -7.96 -25.63
N LYS A 2 10.23 -7.60 -26.28
CA LYS A 2 11.61 -7.84 -25.76
C LYS A 2 11.91 -7.28 -24.35
N ASN A 3 11.29 -6.15 -23.95
CA ASN A 3 11.49 -5.57 -22.60
C ASN A 3 10.66 -6.25 -21.50
N GLN A 4 9.61 -7.01 -21.83
CA GLN A 4 8.74 -7.63 -20.82
C GLN A 4 9.35 -8.90 -20.21
N SER A 5 10.29 -9.56 -20.90
CA SER A 5 10.97 -10.76 -20.40
C SER A 5 12.14 -10.47 -19.45
N LYS A 6 12.68 -9.24 -19.44
CA LYS A 6 13.89 -8.93 -18.66
C LYS A 6 13.51 -8.86 -17.17
N ILE A 7 14.14 -9.70 -16.36
CA ILE A 7 14.00 -9.68 -14.90
C ILE A 7 14.85 -8.51 -14.38
N ASN A 8 14.23 -7.56 -13.72
CA ASN A 8 14.90 -6.38 -13.17
C ASN A 8 14.91 -6.47 -11.64
N PHE A 9 16.10 -6.39 -11.06
CA PHE A 9 16.30 -6.44 -9.61
C PHE A 9 16.44 -5.03 -9.00
N LEU A 10 16.39 -3.97 -9.80
CA LEU A 10 16.43 -2.58 -9.33
C LEU A 10 15.32 -2.24 -8.31
N PRO A 11 14.06 -2.72 -8.46
CA PRO A 11 13.03 -2.49 -7.45
C PRO A 11 13.34 -3.17 -6.11
N ILE A 12 14.16 -4.23 -6.07
CA ILE A 12 14.63 -4.80 -4.81
C ILE A 12 15.54 -3.80 -4.09
N GLY A 13 16.47 -3.15 -4.81
CA GLY A 13 17.30 -2.09 -4.23
C GLY A 13 16.48 -0.98 -3.59
N LEU A 14 15.42 -0.52 -4.27
CA LEU A 14 14.49 0.47 -3.73
C LEU A 14 13.73 -0.05 -2.50
N SER A 15 13.24 -1.30 -2.53
CA SER A 15 12.53 -1.89 -1.39
C SER A 15 13.37 -1.92 -0.12
N LEU A 16 14.67 -2.16 -0.24
CA LEU A 16 15.58 -2.27 0.90
C LEU A 16 15.83 -0.92 1.59
N ILE A 17 15.69 0.20 0.86
CA ILE A 17 15.82 1.54 1.44
C ILE A 17 14.66 1.81 2.40
N PHE A 18 13.45 1.41 2.02
CA PHE A 18 12.27 1.53 2.89
C PHE A 18 12.35 0.55 4.07
N LEU A 19 12.59 -0.74 3.81
CA LEU A 19 12.55 -1.79 4.84
C LEU A 19 13.68 -1.71 5.88
N PHE A 20 14.76 -1.01 5.56
CA PHE A 20 15.85 -0.74 6.48
C PHE A 20 15.46 0.18 7.64
N ASN A 21 14.45 1.02 7.42
CA ASN A 21 14.10 2.10 8.33
C ASN A 21 13.96 1.58 9.78
N PRO A 22 14.70 2.15 10.75
CA PRO A 22 14.44 1.91 12.17
C PRO A 22 13.09 2.52 12.56
N ASN A 23 12.23 1.69 13.14
CA ASN A 23 10.91 2.12 13.61
C ASN A 23 11.05 2.75 14.99
N ILE A 24 10.34 3.86 15.24
CA ILE A 24 10.23 4.48 16.56
C ILE A 24 8.85 4.13 17.09
N ALA A 25 8.77 3.08 17.90
CA ALA A 25 7.50 2.50 18.36
C ALA A 25 6.58 2.08 17.19
N VAL A 26 5.48 2.81 16.97
CA VAL A 26 4.51 2.59 15.88
C VAL A 26 4.79 3.50 14.68
N ILE A 27 5.66 4.51 14.84
CA ILE A 27 5.92 5.52 13.81
C ILE A 27 7.05 5.04 12.90
N ASP A 28 6.66 4.79 11.65
CA ASP A 28 7.58 4.46 10.57
C ASP A 28 7.93 5.73 9.79
N LEU A 29 9.16 6.24 9.96
CA LEU A 29 9.66 7.44 9.26
C LEU A 29 9.55 7.33 7.73
N PHE A 30 9.81 6.14 7.21
CA PHE A 30 9.51 5.72 5.86
C PHE A 30 8.51 4.56 5.93
N PRO A 31 7.33 4.66 5.29
CA PRO A 31 6.33 3.62 5.42
C PRO A 31 6.81 2.28 4.84
N ASP A 32 6.94 1.26 5.69
CA ASP A 32 7.44 -0.07 5.32
C ASP A 32 6.56 -0.77 4.25
N PHE A 33 5.26 -0.42 4.19
CA PHE A 33 4.35 -0.93 3.15
C PHE A 33 4.83 -0.60 1.73
N LEU A 34 5.47 0.56 1.52
CA LEU A 34 6.06 0.92 0.21
C LEU A 34 7.21 -0.02 -0.13
N GLY A 35 8.03 -0.37 0.87
CA GLY A 35 9.07 -1.38 0.76
C GLY A 35 8.53 -2.73 0.30
N TYR A 36 7.46 -3.22 0.94
CA TYR A 36 6.82 -4.47 0.56
C TYR A 36 6.16 -4.43 -0.83
N ILE A 37 5.59 -3.30 -1.25
CA ILE A 37 5.09 -3.10 -2.62
C ILE A 37 6.22 -3.28 -3.63
N PHE A 38 7.35 -2.58 -3.45
CA PHE A 38 8.48 -2.68 -4.37
C PHE A 38 9.08 -4.09 -4.39
N LEU A 39 9.17 -4.74 -3.22
CA LEU A 39 9.67 -6.12 -3.13
C LEU A 39 8.76 -7.10 -3.85
N SER A 40 7.45 -7.01 -3.65
CA SER A 40 6.43 -7.81 -4.34
C SER A 40 6.54 -7.61 -5.86
N LEU A 41 6.56 -6.37 -6.34
CA LEU A 41 6.71 -6.05 -7.77
C LEU A 41 8.01 -6.60 -8.37
N ALA A 42 9.10 -6.62 -7.60
CA ALA A 42 10.38 -7.14 -8.07
C ALA A 42 10.35 -8.67 -8.30
N ILE A 43 9.69 -9.40 -7.40
CA ILE A 43 9.67 -10.86 -7.40
C ILE A 43 8.51 -11.44 -8.20
N VAL A 44 7.53 -10.64 -8.63
CA VAL A 44 6.35 -11.07 -9.39
C VAL A 44 6.69 -11.97 -10.58
N LYS A 45 7.72 -11.65 -11.38
CA LYS A 45 8.09 -12.49 -12.54
C LYS A 45 8.71 -13.83 -12.12
N LEU A 46 9.36 -13.87 -10.97
CA LEU A 46 9.95 -15.07 -10.40
C LEU A 46 8.89 -15.93 -9.72
N ALA A 47 7.91 -15.31 -9.08
CA ALA A 47 6.71 -15.95 -8.53
C ALA A 47 5.89 -16.65 -9.62
N ASP A 48 5.80 -16.08 -10.83
CA ASP A 48 5.12 -16.73 -11.96
C ASP A 48 5.86 -18.03 -12.42
N ILE A 49 7.12 -18.26 -12.02
CA ILE A 49 7.94 -19.43 -12.41
C ILE A 49 8.08 -20.45 -11.27
N ASN A 50 8.19 -20.00 -10.02
CA ASN A 50 8.47 -20.84 -8.86
C ASN A 50 7.47 -20.60 -7.73
N GLU A 51 6.90 -21.70 -7.22
CA GLU A 51 5.86 -21.71 -6.20
C GLU A 51 6.34 -21.15 -4.86
N SER A 52 7.56 -21.49 -4.40
CA SER A 52 8.12 -20.96 -3.16
C SER A 52 8.24 -19.42 -3.20
N VAL A 53 8.58 -18.84 -4.35
CA VAL A 53 8.60 -17.38 -4.54
C VAL A 53 7.18 -16.80 -4.61
N ALA A 54 6.22 -17.52 -5.20
CA ALA A 54 4.82 -17.11 -5.22
C ALA A 54 4.19 -17.06 -3.82
N GLU A 55 4.48 -18.05 -2.99
CA GLU A 55 4.05 -18.07 -1.59
C GLU A 55 4.68 -16.91 -0.80
N ALA A 56 5.97 -16.62 -1.02
CA ALA A 56 6.63 -15.46 -0.40
C ALA A 56 5.95 -14.14 -0.82
N ALA A 57 5.68 -13.97 -2.12
CA ALA A 57 4.98 -12.80 -2.64
C ALA A 57 3.57 -12.65 -2.05
N SER A 58 2.85 -13.76 -1.87
CA SER A 58 1.54 -13.73 -1.20
C SER A 58 1.64 -13.24 0.24
N ILE A 59 2.67 -13.61 0.98
CA ILE A 59 2.84 -13.17 2.37
C ILE A 59 3.28 -11.70 2.41
N PHE A 60 4.18 -11.26 1.53
CA PHE A 60 4.51 -9.83 1.41
C PHE A 60 3.29 -8.98 1.07
N ASN A 61 2.39 -9.48 0.22
CA ASN A 61 1.14 -8.77 -0.08
C ASN A 61 0.21 -8.65 1.13
N LYS A 62 0.21 -9.64 2.04
CA LYS A 62 -0.51 -9.54 3.32
C LYS A 62 0.17 -8.52 4.24
N MET A 63 1.49 -8.44 4.25
CA MET A 63 2.24 -7.45 5.02
C MET A 63 1.98 -6.01 4.58
N ILE A 64 1.75 -5.75 3.29
CA ILE A 64 1.31 -4.42 2.83
C ILE A 64 0.05 -3.98 3.57
N LEU A 65 -0.91 -4.89 3.79
CA LEU A 65 -2.14 -4.59 4.51
C LEU A 65 -1.90 -4.40 6.02
N VAL A 66 -1.06 -5.23 6.62
CA VAL A 66 -0.70 -5.13 8.05
C VAL A 66 0.00 -3.80 8.34
N ASP A 67 0.95 -3.38 7.51
CA ASP A 67 1.61 -2.09 7.67
C ASP A 67 0.70 -0.91 7.34
N ALA A 68 -0.21 -1.05 6.36
CA ALA A 68 -1.24 -0.05 6.13
C ALA A 68 -2.16 0.09 7.36
N ALA A 69 -2.42 -0.99 8.10
CA ALA A 69 -3.16 -0.95 9.35
C ALA A 69 -2.46 -0.15 10.46
N LYS A 70 -1.11 -0.02 10.43
CA LYS A 70 -0.39 0.87 11.36
C LYS A 70 -0.83 2.33 11.23
N LEU A 71 -1.16 2.79 10.02
CA LEU A 71 -1.67 4.14 9.81
C LEU A 71 -2.96 4.37 10.60
N PHE A 72 -3.87 3.38 10.61
CA PHE A 72 -5.08 3.44 11.41
C PHE A 72 -4.81 3.36 12.92
N ALA A 73 -3.79 2.60 13.35
CA ALA A 73 -3.39 2.56 14.75
C ALA A 73 -2.79 3.89 15.22
N ILE A 74 -1.99 4.57 14.38
CA ILE A 74 -1.52 5.93 14.64
C ILE A 74 -2.70 6.88 14.82
N VAL A 75 -3.72 6.79 13.96
CA VAL A 75 -4.96 7.56 14.12
C VAL A 75 -5.61 7.26 15.46
N TRP A 76 -5.78 5.98 15.82
CA TRP A 76 -6.36 5.62 17.12
C TRP A 76 -5.60 6.24 18.29
N ILE A 77 -4.27 6.08 18.30
CA ILE A 77 -3.39 6.54 19.38
C ILE A 77 -3.52 8.04 19.61
N PHE A 78 -3.48 8.85 18.55
CA PHE A 78 -3.44 10.31 18.69
C PHE A 78 -4.81 10.99 18.68
N TRP A 79 -5.89 10.30 18.29
CA TRP A 79 -7.23 10.91 18.11
C TRP A 79 -8.34 10.33 18.96
N ILE A 80 -8.29 9.02 19.20
CA ILE A 80 -9.36 8.29 19.88
C ILE A 80 -8.99 8.02 21.33
N SER A 81 -7.71 7.72 21.57
CA SER A 81 -7.20 7.50 22.92
C SER A 81 -7.29 8.78 23.74
N PRO A 82 -7.78 8.72 24.99
CA PRO A 82 -7.60 9.82 25.93
C PRO A 82 -6.11 10.16 26.06
N PRO A 83 -5.74 11.44 26.24
CA PRO A 83 -4.34 11.85 26.43
C PRO A 83 -3.62 11.11 27.56
N SER A 84 -4.35 10.72 28.61
CA SER A 84 -3.83 9.93 29.73
C SER A 84 -3.45 8.49 29.35
N GLU A 85 -3.96 7.97 28.24
CA GLU A 85 -3.75 6.58 27.79
C GLU A 85 -2.86 6.47 26.56
N GLU A 86 -2.40 7.60 25.98
CA GLU A 86 -1.60 7.63 24.73
C GLU A 86 -0.36 6.74 24.82
N ASN A 87 0.40 6.81 25.91
CA ASN A 87 1.61 6.03 26.10
C ASN A 87 1.33 4.51 26.17
N SER A 88 0.22 4.14 26.84
CA SER A 88 -0.24 2.74 26.90
C SER A 88 -0.72 2.24 25.54
N ALA A 89 -1.37 3.11 24.76
CA ALA A 89 -1.79 2.80 23.39
C ALA A 89 -0.58 2.61 22.46
N VAL A 90 0.44 3.46 22.55
CA VAL A 90 1.70 3.30 21.79
C VAL A 90 2.38 1.97 22.13
N LEU A 91 2.44 1.60 23.41
CA LEU A 91 2.98 0.31 23.84
C LEU A 91 2.19 -0.87 23.24
N LEU A 92 0.86 -0.85 23.37
CA LEU A 92 -0.01 -1.92 22.88
C LEU A 92 0.17 -2.14 21.37
N TRP A 93 0.07 -1.06 20.60
CA TRP A 93 0.17 -1.15 19.14
C TRP A 93 1.58 -1.49 18.66
N SER A 94 2.63 -0.97 19.31
CA SER A 94 4.02 -1.34 18.95
C SER A 94 4.29 -2.82 19.20
N PHE A 95 3.73 -3.39 20.27
CA PHE A 95 3.80 -4.82 20.53
C PHE A 95 3.03 -5.64 19.48
N ILE A 96 1.77 -5.28 19.20
CA ILE A 96 0.94 -5.99 18.21
C ILE A 96 1.63 -6.01 16.84
N PHE A 97 2.08 -4.85 16.34
CA PHE A 97 2.72 -4.79 15.03
C PHE A 97 4.09 -5.46 15.02
N GLY A 98 4.89 -5.35 16.08
CA GLY A 98 6.16 -6.08 16.20
C GLY A 98 5.96 -7.61 16.11
N VAL A 99 4.92 -8.14 16.75
CA VAL A 99 4.58 -9.58 16.67
C VAL A 99 4.08 -9.95 15.27
N LEU A 100 3.16 -9.17 14.69
CA LEU A 100 2.63 -9.44 13.35
C LEU A 100 3.73 -9.41 12.29
N GLU A 101 4.63 -8.43 12.36
CA GLU A 101 5.82 -8.36 11.52
C GLU A 101 6.65 -9.64 11.61
N MET A 102 6.99 -10.10 12.80
CA MET A 102 7.76 -11.34 12.96
C MET A 102 7.02 -12.56 12.40
N VAL A 103 5.72 -12.69 12.68
CA VAL A 103 4.89 -13.84 12.26
C VAL A 103 4.79 -13.95 10.74
N PHE A 104 4.71 -12.82 10.02
CA PHE A 104 4.55 -12.84 8.56
C PHE A 104 5.88 -12.68 7.81
N ILE A 105 6.76 -11.78 8.22
CA ILE A 105 7.99 -11.46 7.49
C ILE A 105 8.99 -12.61 7.56
N ILE A 106 9.14 -13.28 8.71
CA ILE A 106 10.10 -14.39 8.86
C ILE A 106 9.77 -15.53 7.89
N PRO A 107 8.53 -16.07 7.83
CA PRO A 107 8.16 -17.04 6.82
C PRO A 107 8.33 -16.54 5.39
N ALA A 108 7.99 -15.28 5.11
CA ALA A 108 8.11 -14.71 3.76
C ALA A 108 9.56 -14.74 3.25
N PHE A 109 10.53 -14.29 4.06
CA PHE A 109 11.93 -14.34 3.66
C PHE A 109 12.47 -15.78 3.60
N ILE A 110 12.05 -16.67 4.49
CA ILE A 110 12.44 -18.09 4.41
C ILE A 110 12.03 -18.69 3.07
N LYS A 111 10.77 -18.49 2.66
CA LYS A 111 10.23 -18.97 1.38
C LYS A 111 10.89 -18.28 0.18
N LEU A 112 11.15 -16.98 0.27
CA LEU A 112 11.84 -16.23 -0.76
C LEU A 112 13.25 -16.79 -1.03
N TYR A 113 14.06 -16.95 0.02
CA TYR A 113 15.41 -17.50 -0.12
C TYR A 113 15.41 -18.97 -0.53
N LYS A 114 14.41 -19.76 -0.10
CA LYS A 114 14.19 -21.13 -0.58
C LYS A 114 13.92 -21.15 -2.09
N GLY A 115 13.01 -20.30 -2.58
CA GLY A 115 12.71 -20.18 -4.01
C GLY A 115 13.93 -19.73 -4.83
N PHE A 116 14.74 -18.80 -4.32
CA PHE A 116 16.01 -18.46 -4.97
C PHE A 116 16.99 -19.64 -5.03
N ALA A 117 17.08 -20.45 -3.97
CA ALA A 117 17.92 -21.64 -3.97
C ALA A 117 17.41 -22.68 -4.99
N GLU A 118 16.10 -22.96 -5.03
CA GLU A 118 15.46 -23.86 -6.00
C GLU A 118 15.72 -23.41 -7.45
N LEU A 119 15.50 -22.12 -7.76
CA LEU A 119 15.80 -21.55 -9.08
C LEU A 119 17.29 -21.67 -9.43
N GLY A 120 18.19 -21.58 -8.45
CA GLY A 120 19.63 -21.80 -8.65
C GLY A 120 19.98 -23.26 -8.98
N TYR A 121 19.27 -24.22 -8.38
CA TYR A 121 19.44 -25.66 -8.64
C TYR A 121 18.88 -26.08 -10.01
N PHE A 122 17.68 -25.63 -10.38
CA PHE A 122 17.03 -26.03 -11.64
C PHE A 122 17.69 -25.45 -12.90
N HIS A 123 18.43 -24.36 -12.77
CA HIS A 123 19.08 -23.67 -13.90
C HIS A 123 20.62 -23.77 -13.86
N ASP A 124 21.14 -24.83 -13.21
CA ASP A 124 22.55 -25.25 -13.18
C ASP A 124 23.55 -24.11 -12.91
N ASN A 125 23.35 -23.35 -11.83
CA ASN A 125 24.24 -22.21 -11.58
C ASN A 125 24.74 -22.06 -10.13
N TYR A 126 26.07 -22.05 -10.02
CA TYR A 126 26.85 -22.07 -8.79
C TYR A 126 26.97 -20.69 -8.09
N SER A 127 26.49 -19.60 -8.70
CA SER A 127 26.61 -18.23 -8.19
C SER A 127 25.72 -17.96 -6.97
N ILE A 128 24.50 -18.51 -6.96
CA ILE A 128 23.55 -18.47 -5.84
C ILE A 128 24.03 -19.39 -4.70
N LEU A 129 24.57 -20.55 -5.06
CA LEU A 129 25.05 -21.57 -4.12
C LEU A 129 26.44 -21.22 -3.53
N GLY A 130 27.19 -20.31 -4.17
CA GLY A 130 28.52 -19.87 -3.74
C GLY A 130 29.66 -20.80 -4.17
N ALA A 131 29.42 -21.75 -5.06
CA ALA A 131 30.42 -22.71 -5.51
C ALA A 131 31.25 -22.14 -6.69
N ARG A 132 32.13 -21.19 -6.37
CA ARG A 132 33.20 -20.82 -7.30
C ARG A 132 34.21 -21.97 -7.33
N ASN A 133 34.14 -22.85 -8.34
CA ASN A 133 35.18 -23.82 -8.73
C ASN A 133 36.11 -24.28 -7.58
N ARG A 134 35.59 -25.04 -6.60
CA ARG A 134 36.45 -25.75 -5.64
C ARG A 134 36.21 -27.24 -5.76
N LYS A 135 36.96 -27.86 -6.68
CA LYS A 135 37.07 -29.32 -6.82
C LYS A 135 37.57 -30.03 -5.54
N ASN A 136 38.08 -29.32 -4.53
CA ASN A 136 38.72 -29.91 -3.34
C ASN A 136 38.39 -29.18 -2.02
N SER A 137 37.13 -29.05 -1.61
CA SER A 137 36.87 -28.75 -0.19
C SER A 137 35.64 -29.49 0.32
N LYS A 138 35.89 -30.41 1.25
CA LYS A 138 34.90 -31.05 2.11
C LYS A 138 33.94 -29.98 2.68
N ILE A 139 32.70 -30.02 2.19
CA ILE A 139 31.45 -29.78 2.93
C ILE A 139 31.56 -28.70 4.01
N SER A 140 31.58 -27.42 3.62
CA SER A 140 30.97 -26.36 4.44
C SER A 140 29.57 -26.11 3.87
N ARG A 141 28.63 -26.91 4.36
CA ARG A 141 27.25 -27.10 3.91
C ARG A 141 26.30 -25.91 4.15
N ARG A 142 26.83 -24.68 4.30
CA ARG A 142 25.99 -23.47 4.37
C ARG A 142 26.10 -22.71 3.07
N ASN A 143 25.12 -22.92 2.20
CA ASN A 143 24.94 -22.17 0.95
C ASN A 143 24.99 -20.67 1.25
N TYR A 144 25.58 -19.87 0.35
CA TYR A 144 25.68 -18.41 0.54
C TYR A 144 24.31 -17.77 0.81
N THR A 145 23.26 -18.26 0.14
CA THR A 145 21.86 -17.91 0.37
C THR A 145 21.38 -18.19 1.81
N GLU A 146 21.80 -19.27 2.45
CA GLU A 146 21.41 -19.58 3.84
C GLU A 146 22.05 -18.65 4.85
N LYS A 147 23.29 -18.21 4.60
CA LYS A 147 23.97 -17.22 5.44
C LYS A 147 23.26 -15.88 5.40
N ILE A 148 22.83 -15.46 4.21
CA ILE A 148 22.06 -14.22 4.04
C ILE A 148 20.67 -14.36 4.65
N ARG A 149 19.98 -15.49 4.43
CA ARG A 149 18.70 -15.79 5.09
C ARG A 149 18.80 -15.64 6.60
N SER A 150 19.78 -16.27 7.22
CA SER A 150 19.97 -16.24 8.67
C SER A 150 20.24 -14.81 9.16
N PHE A 151 21.01 -14.04 8.41
CA PHE A 151 21.29 -12.64 8.75
C PHE A 151 20.05 -11.74 8.59
N THR A 152 19.21 -11.97 7.59
CA THR A 152 17.94 -11.25 7.41
C THR A 152 16.97 -11.54 8.54
N ILE A 153 16.83 -12.81 8.95
CA ILE A 153 15.99 -13.19 10.09
C ILE A 153 16.50 -12.51 11.37
N PHE A 154 17.82 -12.53 11.60
CA PHE A 154 18.43 -11.84 12.75
C PHE A 154 18.09 -10.34 12.75
N PHE A 155 18.25 -9.66 11.61
CA PHE A 155 17.90 -8.24 11.48
C PHE A 155 16.43 -7.97 11.81
N ILE A 156 15.50 -8.76 11.27
CA ILE A 156 14.05 -8.59 11.51
C ILE A 156 13.74 -8.74 13.01
N VAL A 157 14.29 -9.75 13.67
CA VAL A 157 14.07 -9.97 15.11
C VAL A 157 14.64 -8.81 15.94
N VAL A 158 15.85 -8.34 15.60
CA VAL A 158 16.45 -7.20 16.28
C VAL A 158 15.63 -5.92 16.07
N LYS A 159 15.17 -5.65 14.85
CA LYS A 159 14.31 -4.50 14.51
C LYS A 159 13.01 -4.55 15.32
N ALA A 160 12.29 -5.66 15.30
CA ALA A 160 11.01 -5.80 16.01
C ALA A 160 11.19 -5.68 17.53
N THR A 161 12.22 -6.31 18.09
CA THR A 161 12.47 -6.29 19.54
C THR A 161 12.83 -4.88 20.03
N LEU A 162 13.74 -4.20 19.32
CA LEU A 162 14.22 -2.87 19.72
C LEU A 162 13.21 -1.75 19.40
N SER A 163 12.25 -1.98 18.49
CA SER A 163 11.14 -1.04 18.27
C SER A 163 10.18 -0.98 19.46
N PHE A 164 10.02 -2.09 20.18
CA PHE A 164 9.08 -2.23 21.31
C PHE A 164 9.76 -2.06 22.69
N LEU A 165 11.04 -2.42 22.82
CA LEU A 165 11.74 -2.43 24.10
C LEU A 165 11.70 -1.08 24.86
N PRO A 166 11.87 0.09 24.23
CA PRO A 166 11.74 1.38 24.91
C PRO A 166 10.37 1.61 25.52
N GLU A 167 9.31 1.11 24.88
CA GLU A 167 7.93 1.37 25.30
C GLU A 167 7.57 0.60 26.57
N LEU A 168 8.29 -0.48 26.91
CA LEU A 168 8.05 -1.23 28.16
C LEU A 168 8.21 -0.38 29.43
N ILE A 169 8.97 0.71 29.37
CA ILE A 169 9.16 1.59 30.53
C ILE A 169 7.86 2.27 30.97
N THR A 170 6.88 2.39 30.06
CA THR A 170 5.56 2.94 30.35
C THR A 170 4.81 2.12 31.40
N ILE A 171 5.08 0.81 31.49
CA ILE A 171 4.49 -0.08 32.51
C ILE A 171 5.05 0.23 33.91
N SER A 172 6.33 0.59 34.00
CA SER A 172 7.04 0.73 35.28
C SER A 172 6.99 2.16 35.85
N PHE A 173 6.73 3.17 35.03
CA PHE A 173 6.87 4.59 35.42
C PHE A 173 5.72 5.49 34.93
N SER A 174 4.48 4.98 34.81
CA SER A 174 3.35 5.75 34.28
C SER A 174 3.13 7.10 34.98
N GLU A 175 3.16 7.16 36.32
CA GLU A 175 3.01 8.42 37.09
C GLU A 175 4.25 9.34 37.01
N TYR A 176 5.46 8.78 36.83
CA TYR A 176 6.70 9.56 36.75
C TYR A 176 6.92 10.18 35.36
N LEU A 177 6.38 9.53 34.32
CA LEU A 177 6.38 10.00 32.93
C LEU A 177 5.52 11.26 32.73
N GLU A 178 4.38 11.36 33.42
CA GLU A 178 3.50 12.53 33.38
C GLU A 178 4.12 13.80 33.97
N SER A 179 5.04 13.66 34.94
CA SER A 179 5.63 14.78 35.68
C SER A 179 6.95 15.31 35.08
N HIS A 180 7.90 14.43 34.71
CA HIS A 180 9.24 14.82 34.25
C HIS A 180 9.85 13.85 33.19
N GLY A 181 9.13 12.80 32.77
CA GLY A 181 9.77 11.60 32.19
C GLY A 181 9.82 11.47 30.67
N ASN A 182 9.26 12.39 29.89
CA ASN A 182 9.32 12.29 28.41
C ASN A 182 10.77 12.26 27.89
N GLY A 183 11.71 12.96 28.55
CA GLY A 183 13.12 12.98 28.17
C GLY A 183 13.81 11.61 28.21
N ILE A 184 13.52 10.79 29.23
CA ILE A 184 14.13 9.45 29.38
C ILE A 184 13.61 8.51 28.29
N LEU A 185 12.32 8.57 27.99
CA LEU A 185 11.70 7.79 26.92
C LEU A 185 12.32 8.12 25.55
N TYR A 186 12.53 9.41 25.25
CA TYR A 186 13.22 9.82 24.02
C TYR A 186 14.66 9.31 23.95
N VAL A 187 15.39 9.33 25.06
CA VAL A 187 16.76 8.80 25.13
C VAL A 187 16.78 7.28 24.87
N LEU A 188 15.86 6.52 25.46
CA LEU A 188 15.75 5.07 25.25
C LEU A 188 15.34 4.71 23.82
N ARG A 189 14.45 5.49 23.21
CA ARG A 189 14.10 5.39 21.78
C ARG A 189 15.35 5.61 20.91
N MET A 190 16.16 6.61 21.21
CA MET A 190 17.43 6.85 20.49
C MET A 190 18.44 5.72 20.68
N PHE A 191 18.59 5.18 21.89
CA PHE A 191 19.47 4.03 22.16
C PHE A 191 19.04 2.74 21.44
N SER A 192 17.74 2.60 21.14
CA SER A 192 17.23 1.46 20.35
C SER A 192 17.32 1.71 18.84
N PHE A 193 17.17 2.96 18.42
CA PHE A 193 17.29 3.39 17.03
C PHE A 193 18.70 3.16 16.45
N ILE A 194 19.74 3.62 17.15
CA ILE A 194 21.15 3.56 16.68
C ILE A 194 21.60 2.13 16.32
N PRO A 195 21.44 1.10 17.17
CA PRO A 195 21.86 -0.26 16.83
C PRO A 195 21.04 -0.87 15.69
N VAL A 196 19.73 -0.61 15.60
CA VAL A 196 18.90 -1.07 14.46
C VAL A 196 19.39 -0.45 13.16
N PHE A 197 19.71 0.86 13.19
CA PHE A 197 20.26 1.57 12.04
C PHE A 197 21.63 1.01 11.60
N ILE A 198 22.53 0.71 12.54
CA ILE A 198 23.84 0.13 12.20
C ILE A 198 23.68 -1.29 11.60
N VAL A 199 22.92 -2.16 12.26
CA VAL A 199 22.71 -3.55 11.80
C VAL A 199 22.00 -3.56 10.45
N GLY A 200 21.03 -2.67 10.26
CA GLY A 200 20.30 -2.56 9.02
C GLY A 200 21.15 -2.02 7.84
N LEU A 201 22.11 -1.11 8.08
CA LEU A 201 23.05 -0.69 7.03
C LEU A 201 23.89 -1.88 6.54
N ILE A 202 24.40 -2.67 7.49
CA ILE A 202 25.15 -3.90 7.18
C ILE A 202 24.27 -4.88 6.40
N TRP A 203 22.98 -4.96 6.75
CA TRP A 203 21.99 -5.80 6.08
C TRP A 203 21.73 -5.37 4.63
N ILE A 204 21.47 -4.08 4.37
CA ILE A 204 21.30 -3.55 3.02
C ILE A 204 22.52 -3.89 2.17
N ILE A 205 23.74 -3.59 2.66
CA ILE A 205 24.97 -3.81 1.91
C ILE A 205 25.09 -5.28 1.50
N LYS A 206 24.86 -6.21 2.43
CA LYS A 206 24.94 -7.66 2.15
C LYS A 206 23.90 -8.10 1.12
N ILE A 207 22.68 -7.58 1.19
CA ILE A 207 21.62 -7.92 0.23
C ILE A 207 21.89 -7.33 -1.15
N ILE A 208 22.32 -6.06 -1.23
CA ILE A 208 22.68 -5.43 -2.51
C ILE A 208 23.80 -6.22 -3.18
N VAL A 209 24.82 -6.64 -2.43
CA VAL A 209 25.90 -7.49 -2.97
C VAL A 209 25.37 -8.85 -3.44
N TYR A 210 24.46 -9.47 -2.70
CA TYR A 210 23.82 -10.73 -3.08
C TYR A 210 23.06 -10.62 -4.40
N PHE A 211 22.12 -9.68 -4.50
CA PHE A 211 21.36 -9.46 -5.73
C PHE A 211 22.25 -8.94 -6.86
N GLY A 212 23.30 -8.17 -6.55
CA GLY A 212 24.33 -7.76 -7.48
C GLY A 212 25.11 -8.93 -8.10
N ARG A 213 25.23 -10.07 -7.40
CA ARG A 213 25.81 -11.30 -7.97
C ARG A 213 24.83 -12.01 -8.89
N ILE A 214 23.56 -12.07 -8.48
CA ILE A 214 22.48 -12.68 -9.29
C ILE A 214 22.27 -11.90 -10.59
N THR A 215 22.28 -10.56 -10.54
CA THR A 215 22.10 -9.68 -11.71
C THR A 215 23.24 -9.76 -12.70
N LYS A 216 24.46 -10.08 -12.25
CA LYS A 216 25.63 -10.26 -13.11
C LYS A 216 25.68 -11.65 -13.77
N ASP A 217 24.89 -12.60 -13.29
CA ASP A 217 24.82 -13.94 -13.86
C ASP A 217 23.91 -13.97 -15.10
N THR A 218 24.51 -13.68 -16.26
CA THR A 218 23.79 -13.62 -17.53
C THR A 218 23.19 -14.97 -17.94
N LYS A 219 23.83 -16.09 -17.58
CA LYS A 219 23.31 -17.44 -17.88
C LYS A 219 22.01 -17.71 -17.13
N LEU A 220 22.00 -17.41 -15.82
CA LEU A 220 20.81 -17.56 -14.99
C LEU A 220 19.67 -16.64 -15.50
N ILE A 221 19.96 -15.36 -15.73
CA ILE A 221 18.93 -14.41 -16.17
C ILE A 221 18.36 -14.81 -17.53
N ASN A 222 19.19 -15.28 -18.45
CA ASN A 222 18.73 -15.73 -19.76
C ASN A 222 17.85 -16.98 -19.66
N SER A 223 18.23 -17.95 -18.82
CA SER A 223 17.46 -19.17 -18.60
C SER A 223 16.09 -18.87 -17.95
N LEU A 224 16.07 -18.04 -16.90
CA LEU A 224 14.83 -17.58 -16.26
C LEU A 224 13.96 -16.77 -17.23
N SER A 225 14.57 -15.91 -18.05
CA SER A 225 13.85 -15.14 -19.07
C SER A 225 13.29 -16.02 -20.19
N ALA A 226 13.90 -17.17 -20.48
CA ALA A 226 13.40 -18.15 -21.43
C ALA A 226 12.21 -18.91 -20.83
N ALA A 227 12.34 -19.41 -19.60
CA ALA A 227 11.25 -20.06 -18.87
C ALA A 227 10.02 -19.15 -18.74
N TYR A 228 10.22 -17.86 -18.43
CA TYR A 228 9.13 -16.87 -18.39
C TYR A 228 8.43 -16.70 -19.74
N ARG A 229 9.20 -16.69 -20.84
CA ARG A 229 8.66 -16.53 -22.20
C ARG A 229 7.83 -17.71 -22.64
N GLU A 230 8.25 -18.91 -22.27
CA GLU A 230 7.61 -20.15 -22.69
C GLU A 230 6.36 -20.47 -21.85
N LYS A 231 6.45 -20.32 -20.53
CA LYS A 231 5.38 -20.73 -19.62
C LYS A 231 4.35 -19.64 -19.33
N VAL A 232 4.78 -18.37 -19.23
CA VAL A 232 3.94 -17.30 -18.67
C VAL A 232 3.42 -16.33 -19.73
N LEU A 233 4.25 -15.88 -20.68
CA LEU A 233 3.82 -14.92 -21.72
C LEU A 233 2.63 -15.37 -22.59
N PRO A 234 2.44 -16.67 -22.90
CA PRO A 234 1.28 -17.10 -23.69
C PRO A 234 -0.05 -16.91 -22.96
N GLN A 235 -0.04 -16.94 -21.62
CA GLN A 235 -1.24 -16.85 -20.77
C GLN A 235 -1.65 -15.40 -20.55
N LYS A 236 -2.43 -14.85 -21.49
CA LYS A 236 -2.89 -13.44 -21.46
C LYS A 236 -3.73 -13.13 -20.21
N GLY A 237 -4.52 -14.10 -19.72
CA GLY A 237 -5.34 -13.97 -18.52
C GLY A 237 -4.57 -13.53 -17.26
N ILE A 238 -3.35 -14.04 -17.03
CA ILE A 238 -2.53 -13.70 -15.85
C ILE A 238 -2.23 -12.20 -15.80
N PHE A 239 -1.84 -11.61 -16.94
CA PHE A 239 -1.51 -10.20 -17.02
C PHE A 239 -2.73 -9.29 -16.80
N ILE A 240 -3.91 -9.73 -17.24
CA ILE A 240 -5.15 -8.98 -17.07
C ILE A 240 -5.57 -9.03 -15.59
N LYS A 241 -5.62 -10.23 -14.99
CA LYS A 241 -5.92 -10.41 -13.55
C LYS A 241 -5.00 -9.56 -12.67
N ARG A 242 -3.69 -9.60 -12.92
CA ARG A 242 -2.69 -8.83 -12.16
C ARG A 242 -2.89 -7.33 -12.29
N ASN A 243 -3.13 -6.84 -13.51
CA ASN A 243 -3.31 -5.41 -13.72
C ASN A 243 -4.61 -4.90 -13.09
N VAL A 244 -5.71 -5.64 -13.21
CA VAL A 244 -6.97 -5.30 -12.53
C VAL A 244 -6.72 -5.21 -11.02
N LYS A 245 -6.10 -6.23 -10.41
CA LYS A 245 -5.76 -6.22 -8.99
C LYS A 245 -4.92 -5.00 -8.58
N ILE A 246 -3.84 -4.70 -9.31
CA ILE A 246 -2.97 -3.56 -9.01
C ILE A 246 -3.73 -2.23 -9.13
N SER A 247 -4.52 -2.05 -10.20
CA SER A 247 -5.35 -0.85 -10.37
C SER A 247 -6.33 -0.67 -9.22
N PHE A 248 -6.96 -1.75 -8.74
CA PHE A 248 -7.85 -1.67 -7.59
C PHE A 248 -7.13 -1.37 -6.28
N VAL A 249 -5.94 -1.95 -6.05
CA VAL A 249 -5.14 -1.61 -4.87
C VAL A 249 -4.76 -0.14 -4.88
N ILE A 250 -4.32 0.40 -6.02
CA ILE A 250 -4.03 1.84 -6.17
C ILE A 250 -5.27 2.68 -5.87
N LEU A 251 -6.44 2.28 -6.37
CA LEU A 251 -7.69 2.97 -6.12
C LEU A 251 -8.09 2.95 -4.64
N LEU A 252 -8.00 1.80 -3.97
CA LEU A 252 -8.30 1.65 -2.54
C LEU A 252 -7.39 2.54 -1.70
N VAL A 253 -6.08 2.52 -1.97
CA VAL A 253 -5.11 3.37 -1.26
C VAL A 253 -5.38 4.85 -1.53
N ALA A 254 -5.72 5.24 -2.77
CA ALA A 254 -6.08 6.61 -3.08
C ALA A 254 -7.30 7.08 -2.29
N VAL A 255 -8.32 6.23 -2.15
CA VAL A 255 -9.54 6.55 -1.40
C VAL A 255 -9.26 6.69 0.11
N VAL A 256 -8.43 5.81 0.68
CA VAL A 256 -8.01 5.97 2.09
C VAL A 256 -7.25 7.28 2.31
N LEU A 257 -6.39 7.66 1.36
CA LEU A 257 -5.65 8.93 1.44
C LEU A 257 -6.50 10.18 1.19
N SER A 258 -7.73 10.03 0.66
CA SER A 258 -8.70 11.14 0.55
C SER A 258 -9.58 11.29 1.79
N PHE A 259 -9.33 10.50 2.84
CA PHE A 259 -10.02 10.68 4.10
C PHE A 259 -9.35 11.80 4.87
N ASP A 260 -10.15 12.78 5.25
CA ASP A 260 -9.73 13.92 6.07
C ASP A 260 -9.37 13.45 7.48
N PHE A 261 -8.11 13.05 7.67
CA PHE A 261 -7.56 12.72 8.98
C PHE A 261 -6.81 13.95 9.50
N ARG A 262 -7.48 14.77 10.30
CA ARG A 262 -6.93 16.05 10.77
C ARG A 262 -6.21 15.89 12.10
N VAL A 263 -4.90 16.21 12.19
CA VAL A 263 -4.18 16.45 13.45
C VAL A 263 -4.15 17.92 13.81
N GLN A 264 -4.62 18.29 15.01
CA GLN A 264 -4.65 19.69 15.46
C GLN A 264 -5.34 20.61 14.43
N ASN A 265 -6.38 20.10 13.76
CA ASN A 265 -7.14 20.71 12.66
C ASN A 265 -6.46 20.75 11.27
N ILE A 266 -5.22 20.27 11.13
CA ILE A 266 -4.50 20.17 9.86
C ILE A 266 -4.61 18.74 9.32
N ASN A 267 -4.98 18.56 8.05
CA ASN A 267 -5.04 17.23 7.45
C ASN A 267 -3.65 16.57 7.36
N ILE A 268 -3.47 15.39 7.99
CA ILE A 268 -2.21 14.64 8.00
C ILE A 268 -1.96 13.98 6.64
N PHE A 269 -3.01 13.41 6.03
CA PHE A 269 -2.89 12.81 4.71
C PHE A 269 -3.18 13.87 3.68
N PRO A 270 -2.17 14.28 2.87
CA PRO A 270 -2.41 15.28 1.86
C PRO A 270 -3.32 14.69 0.78
N ASP A 271 -4.45 15.34 0.50
CA ASP A 271 -5.33 15.02 -0.65
C ASP A 271 -4.56 14.98 -1.98
N ILE A 272 -3.44 15.70 -2.02
CA ILE A 272 -2.45 15.69 -3.09
C ILE A 272 -1.97 14.26 -3.40
N LEU A 273 -1.69 13.45 -2.37
CA LEU A 273 -1.27 12.07 -2.55
C LEU A 273 -2.39 11.21 -3.13
N SER A 274 -3.64 11.43 -2.69
CA SER A 274 -4.81 10.78 -3.28
C SER A 274 -4.94 11.11 -4.77
N ALA A 275 -4.89 12.39 -5.13
CA ALA A 275 -4.98 12.85 -6.52
C ALA A 275 -3.84 12.32 -7.40
N LEU A 276 -2.61 12.24 -6.88
CA LEU A 276 -1.48 11.62 -7.56
C LEU A 276 -1.70 10.12 -7.80
N LEU A 277 -2.22 9.38 -6.82
CA LEU A 277 -2.53 7.96 -7.00
C LEU A 277 -3.67 7.74 -7.99
N LEU A 278 -4.70 8.60 -8.01
CA LEU A 278 -5.77 8.55 -9.01
C LEU A 278 -5.22 8.82 -10.42
N LEU A 279 -4.26 9.74 -10.58
CA LEU A 279 -3.56 9.94 -11.84
C LEU A 279 -2.83 8.66 -12.27
N VAL A 280 -2.09 8.02 -11.36
CA VAL A 280 -1.41 6.74 -11.63
C VAL A 280 -2.43 5.66 -12.02
N PHE A 281 -3.57 5.57 -11.33
CA PHE A 281 -4.66 4.65 -11.67
C PHE A 281 -5.12 4.82 -13.13
N PHE A 282 -5.38 6.05 -13.58
CA PHE A 282 -5.80 6.30 -14.96
C PHE A 282 -4.69 5.97 -15.97
N LEU A 283 -3.42 6.21 -15.65
CA LEU A 283 -2.31 5.83 -16.51
C LEU A 283 -2.19 4.30 -16.67
N PHE A 284 -2.46 3.54 -15.61
CA PHE A 284 -2.46 2.08 -15.64
C PHE A 284 -3.65 1.52 -16.45
N ILE A 285 -4.84 2.07 -16.25
CA ILE A 285 -6.06 1.59 -16.91
C ILE A 285 -6.12 2.03 -18.38
N ARG A 286 -5.34 3.04 -18.79
CA ARG A 286 -5.30 3.60 -20.16
C ARG A 286 -5.13 2.60 -21.29
N ARG A 287 -4.38 1.54 -21.06
CA ARG A 287 -4.13 0.53 -22.10
C ARG A 287 -5.22 -0.52 -22.18
N LYS A 288 -6.28 -0.41 -21.37
CA LYS A 288 -7.25 -1.48 -21.06
C LYS A 288 -8.70 -1.03 -21.09
N THR A 289 -8.97 0.25 -21.34
CA THR A 289 -10.33 0.79 -21.47
C THR A 289 -10.45 1.61 -22.73
N LYS A 290 -11.61 1.57 -23.38
CA LYS A 290 -11.92 2.42 -24.55
C LYS A 290 -12.22 3.89 -24.22
N ILE A 291 -12.15 4.28 -22.95
CA ILE A 291 -12.47 5.64 -22.52
C ILE A 291 -11.37 6.62 -22.92
N ASN A 292 -11.78 7.82 -23.36
CA ASN A 292 -10.85 8.93 -23.55
C ASN A 292 -10.35 9.44 -22.19
N LEU A 293 -9.08 9.19 -21.90
CA LEU A 293 -8.49 9.46 -20.59
C LEU A 293 -7.85 10.84 -20.44
N ILE A 294 -7.96 11.69 -21.46
CA ILE A 294 -7.43 13.06 -21.39
C ILE A 294 -8.11 13.84 -20.27
N VAL A 295 -9.46 13.78 -20.21
CA VAL A 295 -10.26 14.49 -19.20
C VAL A 295 -9.94 14.07 -17.75
N PRO A 296 -9.93 12.77 -17.39
CA PRO A 296 -9.59 12.37 -16.02
C PRO A 296 -8.13 12.65 -15.65
N ILE A 297 -7.19 12.64 -16.61
CA ILE A 297 -5.81 13.04 -16.33
C ILE A 297 -5.76 14.53 -15.98
N ILE A 298 -6.43 15.39 -16.77
CA ILE A 298 -6.51 16.83 -16.48
C ILE A 298 -7.16 17.08 -15.13
N LEU A 299 -8.28 16.40 -14.83
CA LEU A 299 -8.95 16.53 -13.53
C LEU A 299 -8.06 16.06 -12.37
N SER A 300 -7.27 14.99 -12.54
CA SER A 300 -6.35 14.53 -11.49
C SER A 300 -5.22 15.53 -11.25
N VAL A 301 -4.69 16.15 -12.30
CA VAL A 301 -3.70 17.25 -12.19
C VAL A 301 -4.33 18.46 -11.50
N PHE A 302 -5.57 18.80 -11.84
CA PHE A 302 -6.31 19.86 -11.18
C PHE A 302 -6.56 19.54 -9.70
N GLY A 303 -6.86 18.28 -9.36
CA GLY A 303 -6.99 17.79 -7.99
C GLY A 303 -5.71 17.95 -7.15
N VAL A 304 -4.54 17.71 -7.76
CA VAL A 304 -3.25 17.97 -7.11
C VAL A 304 -3.09 19.46 -6.78
N ILE A 305 -3.47 20.33 -7.72
CA ILE A 305 -3.39 21.79 -7.54
C ILE A 305 -4.40 22.26 -6.49
N SER A 306 -5.66 21.81 -6.54
CA SER A 306 -6.69 22.18 -5.57
C SER A 306 -6.35 21.71 -4.16
N GLY A 307 -5.81 20.50 -4.02
CA GLY A 307 -5.35 19.96 -2.74
C GLY A 307 -4.18 20.76 -2.16
N LEU A 308 -3.19 21.13 -2.99
CA LEU A 308 -2.09 22.02 -2.57
C LEU A 308 -2.59 23.38 -2.09
N VAL A 309 -3.51 23.98 -2.84
CA VAL A 309 -4.08 25.29 -2.50
C VAL A 309 -4.87 25.19 -1.20
N SER A 310 -5.76 24.20 -1.05
CA SER A 310 -6.53 23.98 0.18
C SER A 310 -5.60 23.81 1.40
N MET A 311 -4.57 22.95 1.29
CA MET A 311 -3.59 22.74 2.36
C MET A 311 -2.85 24.03 2.78
N ILE A 312 -2.42 24.85 1.81
CA ILE A 312 -1.74 26.12 2.11
C ILE A 312 -2.67 27.09 2.86
N PHE A 313 -3.94 27.17 2.47
CA PHE A 313 -4.92 28.04 3.14
C PHE A 313 -5.31 27.52 4.52
N GLU A 314 -5.40 26.19 4.71
CA GLU A 314 -5.63 25.59 6.03
C GLU A 314 -4.46 25.89 6.99
N ILE A 315 -3.21 25.65 6.55
CA ILE A 315 -2.03 25.93 7.38
C ILE A 315 -1.99 27.40 7.78
N ARG A 316 -2.14 28.32 6.81
CA ARG A 316 -2.15 29.76 7.09
C ARG A 316 -3.25 30.17 8.06
N PHE A 317 -4.43 29.56 7.95
CA PHE A 317 -5.53 29.84 8.86
C PHE A 317 -5.19 29.40 10.29
N PHE A 318 -4.66 28.18 10.49
CA PHE A 318 -4.35 27.66 11.81
C PHE A 318 -3.04 28.18 12.43
N GLU A 319 -2.14 28.75 11.63
CA GLU A 319 -0.97 29.46 12.14
C GLU A 319 -1.35 30.79 12.81
N GLU A 320 -2.33 31.51 12.25
CA GLU A 320 -2.71 32.86 12.70
C GLU A 320 -3.97 32.90 13.57
N TYR A 321 -4.89 31.95 13.38
CA TYR A 321 -6.24 32.01 13.91
C TYR A 321 -6.68 30.68 14.55
N THR A 322 -7.66 30.80 15.45
CA THR A 322 -8.38 29.67 16.03
C THR A 322 -9.84 29.69 15.56
N TRP A 323 -10.58 28.61 15.78
CA TRP A 323 -12.01 28.54 15.45
C TRP A 323 -12.85 29.65 16.14
N ASP A 324 -12.39 30.17 17.26
CA ASP A 324 -13.07 31.25 17.98
C ASP A 324 -12.84 32.64 17.39
N SER A 325 -11.70 32.86 16.73
CA SER A 325 -11.41 34.17 16.13
C SER A 325 -12.30 34.51 14.93
N ILE A 326 -12.93 33.51 14.29
CA ILE A 326 -13.84 33.70 13.14
C ILE A 326 -14.95 34.73 13.43
N TYR A 327 -15.50 34.73 14.65
CA TYR A 327 -16.61 35.61 15.03
C TYR A 327 -16.14 36.90 15.70
N ARG A 328 -14.85 37.00 15.99
CA ARG A 328 -14.26 38.11 16.73
C ARG A 328 -13.62 39.13 15.80
N THR A 329 -13.10 38.71 14.64
CA THR A 329 -12.38 39.60 13.73
C THR A 329 -12.75 39.35 12.26
N VAL A 330 -12.91 40.43 11.48
CA VAL A 330 -13.21 40.37 10.05
C VAL A 330 -12.10 39.66 9.24
N PRO A 331 -10.79 39.87 9.52
CA PRO A 331 -9.72 39.12 8.85
C PRO A 331 -9.83 37.60 9.02
N ALA A 332 -10.16 37.11 10.23
CA ALA A 332 -10.33 35.68 10.48
C ALA A 332 -11.53 35.11 9.70
N MET A 333 -12.62 35.86 9.60
CA MET A 333 -13.77 35.47 8.77
C MET A 333 -13.41 35.37 7.29
N ASN A 334 -12.64 36.32 6.75
CA ASN A 334 -12.20 36.29 5.35
C ASN A 334 -11.23 35.14 5.07
N ALA A 335 -10.31 34.85 5.99
CA ALA A 335 -9.41 33.70 5.87
C ALA A 335 -10.18 32.37 5.91
N TYR A 336 -11.17 32.26 6.80
CA TYR A 336 -12.04 31.09 6.91
C TYR A 336 -12.90 30.86 5.66
N THR A 337 -13.48 31.90 5.07
CA THR A 337 -14.27 31.76 3.83
C THR A 337 -13.41 31.30 2.66
N LEU A 338 -12.19 31.82 2.55
CA LEU A 338 -11.21 31.38 1.55
C LEU A 338 -10.84 29.91 1.71
N MET A 339 -10.57 29.48 2.96
CA MET A 339 -10.32 28.08 3.31
C MET A 339 -11.52 27.17 2.97
N CYS A 340 -12.75 27.62 3.23
CA CYS A 340 -13.96 26.87 2.89
C CYS A 340 -14.12 26.71 1.38
N ILE A 341 -13.94 27.79 0.60
CA ILE A 341 -14.10 27.77 -0.86
C ILE A 341 -13.09 26.80 -1.49
N THR A 342 -11.82 26.87 -1.07
CA THR A 342 -10.77 26.00 -1.61
C THR A 342 -11.00 24.53 -1.27
N SER A 343 -11.43 24.25 -0.03
CA SER A 343 -11.74 22.88 0.42
C SER A 343 -12.97 22.30 -0.28
N ILE A 344 -14.07 23.06 -0.40
CA ILE A 344 -15.26 22.64 -1.17
C ILE A 344 -14.89 22.37 -2.63
N THR A 345 -14.06 23.23 -3.24
CA THR A 345 -13.57 23.01 -4.59
C THR A 345 -12.81 21.69 -4.69
N ASN A 346 -11.96 21.37 -3.71
CA ASN A 346 -11.23 20.12 -3.67
C ASN A 346 -12.17 18.90 -3.58
N CYS A 347 -13.18 18.93 -2.70
CA CYS A 347 -14.19 17.87 -2.57
C CYS A 347 -14.95 17.64 -3.90
N LEU A 348 -15.35 18.72 -4.58
CA LEU A 348 -16.05 18.65 -5.87
C LEU A 348 -15.17 18.08 -6.99
N VAL A 349 -13.89 18.45 -7.00
CA VAL A 349 -12.91 17.90 -7.96
C VAL A 349 -12.70 16.42 -7.71
N PHE A 350 -12.55 16.00 -6.45
CA PHE A 350 -12.46 14.59 -6.10
C PHE A 350 -13.69 13.80 -6.57
N ALA A 351 -14.90 14.29 -6.29
CA ALA A 351 -16.13 13.66 -6.76
C ALA A 351 -16.19 13.55 -8.30
N ALA A 352 -15.78 14.60 -9.01
CA ALA A 352 -15.70 14.59 -10.47
C ALA A 352 -14.70 13.54 -10.98
N ILE A 353 -13.51 13.44 -10.39
CA ILE A 353 -12.52 12.41 -10.72
C ILE A 353 -13.12 11.01 -10.49
N PHE A 354 -13.82 10.81 -9.37
CA PHE A 354 -14.40 9.53 -9.00
C PHE A 354 -15.51 9.07 -9.96
N VAL A 355 -16.30 9.99 -10.53
CA VAL A 355 -17.24 9.66 -11.62
C VAL A 355 -16.52 9.04 -12.82
N PHE A 356 -15.32 9.53 -13.16
CA PHE A 356 -14.51 8.92 -14.22
C PHE A 356 -13.90 7.58 -13.81
N VAL A 357 -13.57 7.38 -12.53
CA VAL A 357 -13.19 6.06 -12.00
C VAL A 357 -14.33 5.08 -12.22
N LEU A 358 -15.56 5.40 -11.81
CA LEU A 358 -16.73 4.55 -12.01
C LEU A 358 -16.99 4.22 -13.48
N ARG A 359 -16.79 5.19 -14.38
CA ARG A 359 -16.84 4.94 -15.84
C ARG A 359 -15.76 3.97 -16.28
N ALA A 360 -14.52 4.13 -15.81
CA ALA A 360 -13.41 3.22 -16.11
C ALA A 360 -13.66 1.79 -15.60
N LEU A 361 -14.24 1.67 -14.41
CA LEU A 361 -14.67 0.39 -13.84
C LEU A 361 -15.79 -0.25 -14.67
N ASN A 362 -16.80 0.52 -15.09
CA ASN A 362 -17.87 0.02 -15.96
C ASN A 362 -17.34 -0.44 -17.34
N SER A 363 -16.35 0.25 -17.92
CA SER A 363 -15.67 -0.22 -19.14
C SER A 363 -14.96 -1.55 -18.89
N THR A 364 -14.30 -1.70 -17.73
CA THR A 364 -13.64 -2.94 -17.32
C THR A 364 -14.64 -4.08 -17.15
N VAL A 365 -15.81 -3.83 -16.55
CA VAL A 365 -16.93 -4.80 -16.48
C VAL A 365 -17.28 -5.28 -17.88
N THR A 366 -17.52 -4.38 -18.83
CA THR A 366 -17.94 -4.77 -20.19
C THR A 366 -16.86 -5.51 -20.97
N GLU A 367 -15.58 -5.18 -20.77
CA GLU A 367 -14.49 -5.71 -21.59
C GLU A 367 -13.87 -6.98 -21.02
N HIS A 368 -13.87 -7.15 -19.70
CA HIS A 368 -13.09 -8.17 -18.97
C HIS A 368 -13.92 -9.08 -18.04
N THR A 369 -15.26 -9.04 -18.08
CA THR A 369 -16.13 -10.01 -17.37
C THR A 369 -17.03 -10.79 -18.34
N GLY A 370 -17.61 -11.92 -17.91
CA GLY A 370 -18.45 -12.80 -18.73
C GLY A 370 -17.75 -14.05 -19.28
N ILE A 371 -18.51 -14.97 -19.89
CA ILE A 371 -18.03 -16.29 -20.34
C ILE A 371 -17.41 -16.22 -21.74
N ILE A 372 -16.20 -16.79 -21.94
CA ILE A 372 -15.50 -16.88 -23.24
C ILE A 372 -16.02 -18.09 -24.04
N ALA A 373 -16.14 -17.91 -25.36
CA ALA A 373 -16.78 -18.85 -26.28
C ALA A 373 -16.07 -20.21 -26.46
N SER A 374 -14.83 -20.37 -26.00
CA SER A 374 -13.98 -21.50 -26.42
C SER A 374 -14.34 -22.86 -25.82
N ASN A 375 -14.99 -22.91 -24.64
CA ASN A 375 -15.08 -24.17 -23.86
C ASN A 375 -16.48 -24.60 -23.38
N SER A 376 -17.59 -23.99 -23.84
CA SER A 376 -18.93 -24.35 -23.33
C SER A 376 -19.89 -24.87 -24.41
N SER A 377 -20.56 -25.99 -24.16
CA SER A 377 -21.70 -26.53 -24.94
C SER A 377 -22.98 -25.68 -24.81
N VAL A 378 -22.88 -24.50 -24.19
CA VAL A 378 -24.00 -23.64 -23.82
C VAL A 378 -24.47 -22.83 -25.03
N ASN A 379 -25.77 -22.90 -25.34
CA ASN A 379 -26.44 -22.12 -26.39
C ASN A 379 -26.12 -20.62 -26.28
N GLU A 380 -25.92 -19.97 -27.43
CA GLU A 380 -25.55 -18.56 -27.53
C GLU A 380 -26.54 -17.60 -26.84
N ALA A 381 -27.84 -17.93 -26.88
CA ALA A 381 -28.90 -17.21 -26.17
C ALA A 381 -28.76 -17.29 -24.64
N ALA A 382 -28.45 -18.48 -24.10
CA ALA A 382 -28.24 -18.70 -22.67
C ALA A 382 -26.96 -17.98 -22.17
N ARG A 383 -25.91 -17.92 -23.00
CA ARG A 383 -24.71 -17.14 -22.70
C ARG A 383 -25.00 -15.65 -22.62
N LYS A 384 -25.77 -15.13 -23.57
CA LYS A 384 -26.13 -13.70 -23.61
C LYS A 384 -26.96 -13.31 -22.39
N SER A 385 -27.86 -14.18 -21.91
CA SER A 385 -28.59 -13.94 -20.66
C SER A 385 -27.70 -14.00 -19.42
N ILE A 386 -26.77 -14.95 -19.34
CA ILE A 386 -25.83 -15.06 -18.20
C ILE A 386 -24.88 -13.87 -18.14
N ASN A 387 -24.29 -13.46 -19.27
CA ASN A 387 -23.44 -12.27 -19.31
C ASN A 387 -24.24 -11.01 -18.96
N LYS A 388 -25.50 -10.91 -19.41
CA LYS A 388 -26.38 -9.80 -19.07
C LYS A 388 -26.70 -9.74 -17.57
N SER A 389 -26.92 -10.88 -16.90
CA SER A 389 -27.17 -10.90 -15.45
C SER A 389 -25.92 -10.52 -14.66
N ILE A 390 -24.74 -11.07 -15.01
CA ILE A 390 -23.46 -10.72 -14.38
C ILE A 390 -23.16 -9.22 -14.53
N HIS A 391 -23.32 -8.66 -15.74
CA HIS A 391 -23.11 -7.23 -15.95
C HIS A 391 -24.13 -6.36 -15.22
N ALA A 392 -25.37 -6.80 -15.06
CA ALA A 392 -26.40 -6.06 -14.33
C ALA A 392 -26.08 -6.00 -12.83
N GLU A 393 -25.63 -7.11 -12.25
CA GLU A 393 -25.23 -7.19 -10.85
C GLU A 393 -24.02 -6.29 -10.54
N LEU A 394 -22.97 -6.37 -11.37
CA LEU A 394 -21.78 -5.51 -11.23
C LEU A 394 -22.07 -4.02 -11.47
N ARG A 395 -23.04 -3.69 -12.33
CA ARG A 395 -23.48 -2.30 -12.50
C ARG A 395 -24.28 -1.80 -11.30
N ARG A 396 -25.03 -2.66 -10.64
CA ARG A 396 -25.76 -2.31 -9.42
C ARG A 396 -24.80 -1.93 -8.31
N THR A 397 -23.71 -2.68 -8.11
CA THR A 397 -22.70 -2.34 -7.10
C THR A 397 -22.02 -1.01 -7.40
N LEU A 398 -21.64 -0.75 -8.66
CA LEU A 398 -21.09 0.54 -9.09
C LEU A 398 -22.06 1.72 -8.88
N ILE A 399 -23.38 1.52 -9.05
CA ILE A 399 -24.38 2.56 -8.77
C ILE A 399 -24.45 2.84 -7.26
N ILE A 400 -24.39 1.80 -6.42
CA ILE A 400 -24.37 1.98 -4.97
C ILE A 400 -23.11 2.75 -4.56
N ASP A 401 -21.94 2.42 -5.12
CA ASP A 401 -20.70 3.18 -4.88
C ASP A 401 -20.85 4.66 -5.25
N ALA A 402 -21.52 4.96 -6.36
CA ALA A 402 -21.80 6.33 -6.77
C ALA A 402 -22.68 7.06 -5.75
N CYS A 403 -23.74 6.41 -5.25
CA CYS A 403 -24.62 6.98 -4.24
C CYS A 403 -23.89 7.23 -2.92
N VAL A 404 -23.10 6.27 -2.44
CA VAL A 404 -22.35 6.41 -1.18
C VAL A 404 -21.25 7.45 -1.30
N MET A 405 -20.59 7.54 -2.46
CA MET A 405 -19.63 8.62 -2.75
C MET A 405 -20.28 10.00 -2.66
N LEU A 406 -21.46 10.20 -3.26
CA LEU A 406 -22.17 11.47 -3.19
C LEU A 406 -22.56 11.84 -1.75
N VAL A 407 -22.98 10.85 -0.96
CA VAL A 407 -23.26 11.04 0.48
C VAL A 407 -21.99 11.46 1.21
N TYR A 408 -20.86 10.78 0.97
CA TYR A 408 -19.57 11.13 1.58
C TYR A 408 -19.12 12.55 1.20
N THR A 409 -19.17 12.92 -0.09
CA THR A 409 -18.83 14.30 -0.51
C THR A 409 -19.75 15.34 0.13
N ALA A 410 -21.04 15.03 0.30
CA ALA A 410 -21.96 15.91 0.99
C ALA A 410 -21.63 16.05 2.49
N THR A 411 -21.30 14.95 3.18
CA THR A 411 -20.88 15.00 4.59
C THR A 411 -19.58 15.76 4.77
N ASP A 412 -18.66 15.65 3.82
CA ASP A 412 -17.37 16.32 3.84
C ASP A 412 -17.52 17.84 3.64
N ILE A 413 -18.32 18.26 2.65
CA ILE A 413 -18.69 19.68 2.46
C ILE A 413 -19.39 20.25 3.69
N LEU A 414 -20.34 19.50 4.27
CA LEU A 414 -21.03 19.90 5.48
C LEU A 414 -20.08 20.02 6.67
N TYR A 415 -19.11 19.12 6.79
CA TYR A 415 -18.09 19.17 7.82
C TYR A 415 -17.23 20.44 7.71
N VAL A 416 -16.73 20.76 6.52
CA VAL A 416 -15.96 21.99 6.28
C VAL A 416 -16.75 23.25 6.66
N LEU A 417 -18.05 23.30 6.31
CA LEU A 417 -18.90 24.45 6.58
C LEU A 417 -19.32 24.58 8.06
N LEU A 418 -19.49 23.45 8.75
CA LEU A 418 -20.08 23.38 10.09
C LEU A 418 -19.07 22.98 11.17
N ALA A 419 -17.77 22.94 10.85
CA ALA A 419 -16.68 22.45 11.70
C ALA A 419 -16.68 23.02 13.13
N LYS A 420 -17.24 24.22 13.33
CA LYS A 420 -17.35 24.87 14.64
C LYS A 420 -18.47 24.37 15.53
N ASN A 421 -19.59 23.91 14.98
CA ASN A 421 -20.82 23.76 15.77
C ASN A 421 -21.03 22.35 16.35
N PHE A 422 -20.38 21.33 15.77
CA PHE A 422 -20.66 19.95 16.14
C PHE A 422 -19.44 19.05 15.92
N GLY A 423 -18.77 18.65 17.02
CA GLY A 423 -17.80 17.56 16.99
C GLY A 423 -18.39 16.26 16.43
N ALA A 424 -19.73 16.09 16.51
CA ALA A 424 -20.46 15.01 15.88
C ALA A 424 -20.36 14.99 14.34
N MET A 425 -20.14 16.12 13.67
CA MET A 425 -20.02 16.17 12.20
C MET A 425 -18.75 15.48 11.70
N MET A 426 -17.68 15.51 12.49
CA MET A 426 -16.48 14.74 12.20
C MET A 426 -16.79 13.24 12.23
N LEU A 427 -17.51 12.78 13.25
CA LEU A 427 -17.91 11.37 13.38
C LEU A 427 -18.82 10.92 12.23
N ILE A 428 -19.75 11.79 11.79
CA ILE A 428 -20.59 11.53 10.60
C ILE A 428 -19.73 11.44 9.33
N ASN A 429 -18.74 12.33 9.15
CA ASN A 429 -17.85 12.30 8.00
C ASN A 429 -17.01 11.01 7.97
N VAL A 430 -16.46 10.61 9.11
CA VAL A 430 -15.70 9.35 9.26
C VAL A 430 -16.56 8.13 8.95
N ILE A 431 -17.81 8.10 9.43
CA ILE A 431 -18.75 7.01 9.10
C ILE A 431 -19.05 6.99 7.60
N GLY A 432 -19.26 8.16 6.98
CA GLY A 432 -19.46 8.28 5.54
C GLY A 432 -18.27 7.74 4.74
N ALA A 433 -17.06 8.11 5.16
CA ALA A 433 -15.81 7.65 4.56
C ALA A 433 -15.65 6.13 4.70
N ALA A 434 -15.88 5.59 5.90
CA ALA A 434 -15.82 4.16 6.18
C ALA A 434 -16.85 3.35 5.36
N ALA A 435 -18.09 3.86 5.24
CA ALA A 435 -19.13 3.25 4.42
C ALA A 435 -18.73 3.23 2.94
N PHE A 436 -18.17 4.34 2.44
CA PHE A 436 -17.66 4.43 1.07
C PHE A 436 -16.52 3.43 0.81
N PHE A 437 -15.56 3.33 1.73
CA PHE A 437 -14.47 2.37 1.64
C PHE A 437 -14.97 0.91 1.62
N ALA A 438 -15.88 0.58 2.53
CA ALA A 438 -16.43 -0.78 2.65
C ALA A 438 -17.17 -1.20 1.37
N MET A 439 -17.93 -0.29 0.77
CA MET A 439 -18.63 -0.54 -0.49
C MET A 439 -17.66 -0.71 -1.66
N LEU A 440 -16.61 0.12 -1.74
CA LEU A 440 -15.57 -0.02 -2.75
C LEU A 440 -14.82 -1.35 -2.65
N ILE A 441 -14.54 -1.83 -1.42
CA ILE A 441 -13.94 -3.15 -1.18
C ILE A 441 -14.86 -4.25 -1.71
N LYS A 442 -16.17 -4.16 -1.43
CA LYS A 442 -17.14 -5.13 -1.94
C LYS A 442 -17.13 -5.17 -3.47
N THR A 443 -17.21 -4.01 -4.12
CA THR A 443 -17.15 -3.90 -5.58
C THR A 443 -15.85 -4.46 -6.15
N TYR A 444 -14.72 -4.27 -5.46
CA TYR A 444 -13.46 -4.91 -5.84
C TYR A 444 -13.56 -6.43 -5.83
N PHE A 445 -14.07 -7.04 -4.76
CA PHE A 445 -14.20 -8.50 -4.68
C PHE A 445 -15.12 -9.05 -5.78
N ASP A 446 -16.32 -8.47 -5.94
CA ASP A 446 -17.30 -8.89 -6.94
C ASP A 446 -16.72 -8.79 -8.36
N LEU A 447 -16.02 -7.70 -8.69
CA LEU A 447 -15.41 -7.52 -10.00
C LEU A 447 -14.20 -8.45 -10.20
N TYR A 448 -13.36 -8.59 -9.18
CA TYR A 448 -12.15 -9.41 -9.26
C TYR A 448 -12.51 -10.88 -9.45
N GLU A 449 -13.52 -11.40 -8.75
CA GLU A 449 -14.05 -12.75 -8.97
C GLU A 449 -14.62 -12.92 -10.38
N ALA A 450 -15.36 -11.93 -10.89
CA ALA A 450 -15.89 -11.95 -12.26
C ALA A 450 -14.78 -11.93 -13.33
N VAL A 451 -13.65 -11.27 -13.07
CA VAL A 451 -12.47 -11.29 -13.94
C VAL A 451 -11.72 -12.63 -13.81
N ILE A 452 -11.60 -13.19 -12.60
CA ILE A 452 -10.97 -14.49 -12.39
C ILE A 452 -11.72 -15.57 -13.15
N SER A 453 -13.05 -15.63 -13.00
CA SER A 453 -13.90 -16.66 -13.61
C SER A 453 -13.81 -16.65 -15.13
N ARG A 454 -13.78 -15.46 -15.75
CA ARG A 454 -13.61 -15.32 -17.20
C ARG A 454 -12.30 -15.93 -17.71
N TYR A 455 -11.21 -15.72 -16.98
CA TYR A 455 -9.86 -16.14 -17.36
C TYR A 455 -9.38 -17.37 -16.59
N ALA A 456 -10.27 -18.16 -15.97
CA ALA A 456 -9.91 -19.40 -15.28
C ALA A 456 -9.84 -20.61 -16.23
N LEU A 457 -10.38 -20.45 -17.44
CA LEU A 457 -10.48 -21.48 -18.49
C LEU A 457 -9.51 -21.26 -19.66
N GLU A 458 -8.64 -20.24 -19.56
CA GLU A 458 -7.44 -20.04 -20.42
C GLU A 458 -6.23 -20.65 -19.71
#